data_AF-A0AAW3J3M8-F1
#
_entry.id   AF-A0AAW3J3M8-F1
#
_cell.length_a   1.000
_cell.length_b   1.000
_cell.length_c   1.000
_cell.angle_alpha   90.00
_cell.angle_beta   90.00
_cell.angle_gamma   90.00
#
_symmetry.space_group_name_H-M   'P 1'
#
loop_
_entity.id
_entity.type
_entity.pdbx_description
1 polymer ?
#
loop_
_entity_poly.entity_id
_entity_poly.type
_entity_poly.pdbx_seq_one_letter_code
_entity_poly.pdbx_strand_id
1 'polypeptide(L)'
;MYTFYEDQIREALRRPLPGYVNNLRPRDEILQKDCYIRGVLGEIFVRDILKNYGFITKSNENSEDNTDRDLLIYGLNTTSSQIQFQKAIKIEIKTSLIPNDKFSYIDNGDVKIYKKTNKFEDDIYWDFGIQIYFNKCRKPWGECVQNICEKNQHQEELLKLYSQLKFDVFWISRQNAICVNNSLGSEQTWSYAYKTFWKCPIRTCNPSFYELIICLLDNIINAQYQEILILKNYISTNNNAK
;
A
#
# COMPACT_ATOMS: atom_id res chain seq x y z
N MET A 1 6.61 -14.74 -5.30
CA MET A 1 5.45 -14.49 -6.17
C MET A 1 4.19 -14.94 -5.46
N TYR A 2 3.27 -14.00 -5.25
CA TYR A 2 2.03 -14.20 -4.48
C TYR A 2 0.82 -14.40 -5.40
N THR A 3 -0.26 -14.94 -4.83
CA THR A 3 -1.58 -15.10 -5.45
C THR A 3 -2.67 -14.74 -4.44
N PHE A 4 -3.88 -14.46 -4.93
CA PHE A 4 -5.04 -14.21 -4.07
C PHE A 4 -5.82 -15.49 -3.78
N TYR A 5 -6.36 -15.60 -2.58
CA TYR A 5 -7.36 -16.62 -2.26
C TYR A 5 -8.72 -16.25 -2.85
N GLU A 6 -9.56 -17.26 -3.11
CA GLU A 6 -10.87 -17.05 -3.71
C GLU A 6 -11.74 -16.06 -2.91
N ASP A 7 -11.75 -16.19 -1.57
CA ASP A 7 -12.52 -15.32 -0.69
C ASP A 7 -12.08 -13.86 -0.77
N GLN A 8 -10.78 -13.60 -0.95
CA GLN A 8 -10.25 -12.24 -1.14
C GLN A 8 -10.76 -11.63 -2.44
N ILE A 9 -10.82 -12.43 -3.51
CA ILE A 9 -11.34 -11.98 -4.80
C ILE A 9 -12.85 -11.75 -4.72
N ARG A 10 -13.59 -12.65 -4.07
CA ARG A 10 -15.04 -12.47 -3.86
C ARG A 10 -15.34 -11.24 -3.02
N GLU A 11 -14.55 -10.96 -1.98
CA GLU A 11 -14.66 -9.72 -1.21
C GLU A 11 -14.43 -8.49 -2.11
N ALA A 12 -13.34 -8.47 -2.89
CA ALA A 12 -13.02 -7.35 -3.77
C ALA A 12 -14.11 -7.10 -4.83
N LEU A 13 -14.64 -8.15 -5.45
CA LEU A 13 -15.70 -8.05 -6.45
C LEU A 13 -17.04 -7.57 -5.89
N ARG A 14 -17.28 -7.74 -4.58
CA ARG A 14 -18.48 -7.29 -3.89
C ARG A 14 -18.39 -5.85 -3.38
N ARG A 15 -17.19 -5.25 -3.34
CA ARG A 15 -17.04 -3.86 -2.87
C ARG A 15 -17.73 -2.89 -3.83
N PRO A 16 -18.61 -2.00 -3.35
CA PRO A 16 -19.28 -1.02 -4.20
C PRO A 16 -18.27 -0.04 -4.75
N LEU A 17 -18.42 0.34 -6.02
CA LEU A 17 -17.59 1.37 -6.62
C LEU A 17 -17.94 2.73 -5.96
N PRO A 18 -16.97 3.49 -5.42
CA PRO A 18 -17.27 4.75 -4.74
C PRO A 18 -17.78 5.82 -5.71
N GLY A 19 -18.63 6.74 -5.24
CA GLY A 19 -19.16 7.83 -6.07
C GLY A 19 -18.12 8.89 -6.50
N TYR A 20 -16.96 8.96 -5.84
CA TYR A 20 -15.89 9.93 -6.09
C TYR A 20 -14.89 9.51 -7.20
N VAL A 21 -15.29 8.59 -8.08
CA VAL A 21 -14.48 8.04 -9.19
C VAL A 21 -13.96 9.10 -10.18
N ASN A 22 -14.34 10.37 -10.05
CA ASN A 22 -13.74 11.50 -10.78
C ASN A 22 -12.21 11.61 -10.64
N ASN A 23 -11.57 11.01 -9.62
CA ASN A 23 -10.11 10.97 -9.48
C ASN A 23 -9.42 9.87 -10.30
N LEU A 24 -10.19 8.90 -10.79
CA LEU A 24 -9.77 7.93 -11.78
C LEU A 24 -10.07 8.56 -13.14
N ARG A 25 -9.01 8.98 -13.85
CA ARG A 25 -8.96 9.48 -15.24
C ARG A 25 -10.26 9.26 -16.03
N PRO A 26 -10.73 10.21 -16.87
CA PRO A 26 -11.85 9.94 -17.78
C PRO A 26 -11.50 8.72 -18.62
N ARG A 27 -12.13 7.60 -18.28
CA ARG A 27 -11.86 6.26 -18.77
C ARG A 27 -13.19 5.55 -18.84
N ASP A 28 -13.24 4.56 -19.70
CA ASP A 28 -14.30 3.57 -19.71
C ASP A 28 -14.58 3.03 -18.30
N GLU A 29 -15.86 2.92 -17.93
CA GLU A 29 -16.33 2.53 -16.60
C GLU A 29 -15.81 1.15 -16.19
N ILE A 30 -15.67 0.22 -17.14
CA ILE A 30 -15.16 -1.13 -16.88
C ILE A 30 -13.70 -1.05 -16.45
N LEU A 31 -12.89 -0.21 -17.12
CA LEU A 31 -11.48 -0.02 -16.77
C LEU A 31 -11.29 0.73 -15.44
N GLN A 32 -12.21 1.63 -15.09
CA GLN A 32 -12.23 2.26 -13.77
C GLN A 32 -12.52 1.22 -12.69
N LYS A 33 -13.53 0.37 -12.90
CA LYS A 33 -13.88 -0.73 -12.01
C LYS A 33 -12.74 -1.74 -11.84
N ASP A 34 -12.06 -2.15 -12.91
CA ASP A 34 -10.86 -3.00 -12.81
C ASP A 34 -9.77 -2.37 -11.95
N CYS A 35 -9.48 -1.08 -12.17
CA CYS A 35 -8.46 -0.38 -11.40
C CYS A 35 -8.79 -0.36 -9.91
N TYR A 36 -10.07 -0.15 -9.58
CA TYR A 36 -10.56 -0.17 -8.20
C TYR A 36 -10.45 -1.57 -7.59
N ILE A 37 -10.95 -2.61 -8.26
CA ILE A 37 -10.87 -4.01 -7.79
C ILE A 37 -9.42 -4.39 -7.51
N ARG A 38 -8.50 -4.06 -8.40
CA ARG A 38 -7.06 -4.33 -8.20
C ARG A 38 -6.46 -3.57 -7.03
N GLY A 39 -6.93 -2.35 -6.75
CA GLY A 39 -6.56 -1.60 -5.54
C GLY A 39 -7.03 -2.31 -4.27
N VAL A 40 -8.31 -2.66 -4.23
CA VAL A 40 -8.95 -3.39 -3.13
C VAL A 40 -8.29 -4.75 -2.87
N LEU A 41 -7.97 -5.51 -3.92
CA LEU A 41 -7.23 -6.77 -3.80
C LEU A 41 -5.87 -6.58 -3.11
N GLY A 42 -5.16 -5.51 -3.47
CA GLY A 42 -3.89 -5.16 -2.82
C GLY A 42 -4.06 -4.87 -1.34
N GLU A 43 -5.08 -4.09 -0.98
CA GLU A 43 -5.44 -3.77 0.41
C GLU A 43 -5.78 -5.03 1.22
N ILE A 44 -6.67 -5.88 0.68
CA ILE A 44 -7.10 -7.14 1.32
C ILE A 44 -5.91 -8.05 1.60
N PHE A 45 -5.02 -8.23 0.62
CA PHE A 45 -3.83 -9.05 0.78
C PHE A 45 -2.93 -8.56 1.93
N VAL A 46 -2.62 -7.26 1.94
CA VAL A 46 -1.77 -6.65 2.98
C VAL A 46 -2.44 -6.77 4.34
N ARG A 47 -3.74 -6.47 4.43
CA ARG A 47 -4.56 -6.58 5.64
C ARG A 47 -4.55 -7.99 6.21
N ASP A 48 -4.79 -9.00 5.39
CA ASP A 48 -4.93 -10.38 5.85
C ASP A 48 -3.59 -10.92 6.35
N ILE A 49 -2.48 -10.59 5.69
CA ILE A 49 -1.15 -10.95 6.20
C ILE A 49 -0.89 -10.29 7.55
N LEU A 50 -1.14 -8.98 7.68
CA LEU A 50 -0.96 -8.26 8.94
C LEU A 50 -1.80 -8.89 10.06
N LYS A 51 -3.07 -9.19 9.80
CA LYS A 51 -3.96 -9.87 10.76
C LYS A 51 -3.43 -11.23 11.17
N ASN A 52 -2.86 -12.01 10.25
CA ASN A 52 -2.26 -13.31 10.57
C ASN A 52 -1.08 -13.21 11.54
N TYR A 53 -0.38 -12.07 11.55
CA TYR A 53 0.67 -11.75 12.53
C TYR A 53 0.15 -10.99 13.76
N GLY A 54 -1.16 -10.94 13.95
CA GLY A 54 -1.79 -10.35 15.14
C GLY A 54 -2.02 -8.84 15.05
N PHE A 55 -1.64 -8.17 13.96
CA PHE A 55 -1.88 -6.73 13.83
C PHE A 55 -3.37 -6.43 13.71
N ILE A 56 -3.80 -5.39 14.39
CA ILE A 56 -5.18 -4.92 14.36
C ILE A 56 -5.26 -3.78 13.36
N THR A 57 -6.00 -4.01 12.28
CA THR A 57 -6.01 -3.15 11.10
C THR A 57 -7.39 -2.61 10.79
N LYS A 58 -7.48 -1.39 10.28
CA LYS A 58 -8.71 -0.78 9.77
C LYS A 58 -8.47 -0.23 8.36
N SER A 59 -9.32 -0.61 7.40
CA SER A 59 -9.36 -0.02 6.06
C SER A 59 -9.99 1.37 6.14
N ASN A 60 -9.49 2.33 5.37
CA ASN A 60 -9.98 3.72 5.43
C ASN A 60 -11.21 3.98 4.55
N GLU A 61 -12.13 3.02 4.47
CA GLU A 61 -13.30 3.12 3.56
C GLU A 61 -14.28 4.24 3.95
N ASN A 62 -14.19 4.76 5.18
CA ASN A 62 -15.11 5.74 5.77
C ASN A 62 -14.38 6.93 6.41
N SER A 63 -13.71 7.78 5.63
CA SER A 63 -13.28 9.07 6.16
C SER A 63 -13.71 10.22 5.25
N GLU A 64 -14.50 11.13 5.84
CA GLU A 64 -14.78 12.50 5.39
C GLU A 64 -13.51 13.32 5.10
N ASP A 65 -12.33 12.79 5.44
CA ASP A 65 -11.02 13.44 5.38
C ASP A 65 -10.34 13.50 3.99
N ASN A 66 -10.96 13.01 2.91
CA ASN A 66 -10.37 13.07 1.55
C ASN A 66 -8.91 12.55 1.44
N THR A 67 -8.46 11.69 2.36
CA THR A 67 -7.11 11.14 2.33
C THR A 67 -7.11 9.76 1.68
N ASP A 68 -6.39 9.64 0.56
CA ASP A 68 -6.17 8.43 -0.26
C ASP A 68 -5.40 7.31 0.49
N ARG A 69 -5.71 7.05 1.77
CA ARG A 69 -5.03 6.06 2.61
C ARG A 69 -5.70 4.70 2.46
N ASP A 70 -4.91 3.63 2.36
CA ASP A 70 -5.46 2.29 2.16
C ASP A 70 -5.62 1.52 3.48
N LEU A 71 -4.66 1.59 4.41
CA LEU A 71 -4.72 0.81 5.67
C LEU A 71 -4.10 1.51 6.89
N LEU A 72 -4.72 1.34 8.06
CA LEU A 72 -4.22 1.79 9.37
C LEU A 72 -3.98 0.60 10.30
N ILE A 73 -2.85 0.59 11.02
CA ILE A 73 -2.57 -0.34 12.11
C ILE A 73 -2.65 0.39 13.44
N TYR A 74 -3.52 -0.04 14.34
CA TYR A 74 -3.78 0.63 15.62
C TYR A 74 -3.47 -0.22 16.85
N GLY A 75 -3.03 -1.46 16.64
CA GLY A 75 -2.60 -2.30 17.74
C GLY A 75 -2.05 -3.64 17.29
N LEU A 76 -1.70 -4.45 18.28
CA LEU A 76 -1.16 -5.79 18.13
C LEU A 76 -1.79 -6.72 19.18
N ASN A 77 -2.40 -7.80 18.72
CA ASN A 77 -2.81 -8.92 19.56
C ASN A 77 -1.62 -9.84 19.77
N THR A 78 -1.24 -10.02 21.03
CA THR A 78 -0.24 -11.01 21.47
C THR A 78 -0.96 -12.19 22.11
N THR A 79 -0.22 -13.26 22.45
CA THR A 79 -0.78 -14.43 23.13
C THR A 79 -1.41 -14.12 24.48
N SER A 80 -0.95 -13.08 25.17
CA SER A 80 -1.36 -12.75 26.55
C SER A 80 -2.12 -11.44 26.69
N SER A 81 -2.07 -10.56 25.69
CA SER A 81 -2.62 -9.21 25.80
C SER A 81 -2.84 -8.56 24.44
N GLN A 82 -3.62 -7.48 24.46
CA GLN A 82 -3.80 -6.59 23.33
C GLN A 82 -3.03 -5.28 23.61
N ILE A 83 -2.13 -4.93 22.71
CA ILE A 83 -1.39 -3.66 22.75
C ILE A 83 -2.12 -2.68 21.83
N GLN A 84 -2.50 -1.51 22.35
CA GLN A 84 -3.06 -0.42 21.54
C GLN A 84 -2.00 0.66 21.32
N PHE A 85 -1.91 1.16 20.10
CA PHE A 85 -0.98 2.23 19.75
C PHE A 85 -1.64 3.58 19.97
N GLN A 86 -0.92 4.51 20.58
CA GLN A 86 -1.40 5.89 20.75
C GLN A 86 -1.62 6.58 19.39
N LYS A 87 -0.82 6.21 18.40
CA LYS A 87 -0.91 6.70 17.03
C LYS A 87 -0.92 5.52 16.07
N ALA A 88 -1.87 5.53 15.14
CA ALA A 88 -1.94 4.50 14.11
C ALA A 88 -0.75 4.60 13.14
N ILE A 89 -0.16 3.46 12.81
CA ILE A 89 0.81 3.32 11.73
C ILE A 89 0.03 3.32 10.41
N LYS A 90 0.45 4.16 9.48
CA LYS A 90 -0.23 4.39 8.20
C LYS A 90 0.48 3.65 7.08
N ILE A 91 -0.29 2.88 6.31
CA ILE A 91 0.19 2.16 5.13
C ILE A 91 -0.53 2.67 3.90
N GLU A 92 0.26 3.03 2.89
CA GLU A 92 -0.21 3.37 1.55
C GLU A 92 0.07 2.21 0.60
N ILE A 93 -0.93 1.83 -0.20
CA ILE A 93 -0.86 0.66 -1.09
C ILE A 93 -1.20 1.10 -2.51
N LYS A 94 -0.24 0.98 -3.42
CA LYS A 94 -0.43 1.26 -4.83
C LYS A 94 -0.26 0.00 -5.65
N THR A 95 -1.08 -0.14 -6.68
CA THR A 95 -1.05 -1.32 -7.55
C THR A 95 -0.86 -0.95 -9.01
N SER A 96 -0.22 -1.84 -9.76
CA SER A 96 0.19 -1.61 -11.14
C SER A 96 0.11 -2.90 -11.95
N LEU A 97 -0.41 -2.80 -13.17
CA LEU A 97 -0.15 -3.79 -14.23
C LEU A 97 1.16 -3.43 -14.93
N ILE A 98 1.80 -4.41 -15.56
CA ILE A 98 3.00 -4.18 -16.36
C ILE A 98 2.61 -3.43 -17.64
N PRO A 99 3.29 -2.34 -18.02
CA PRO A 99 2.98 -1.59 -19.24
C PRO A 99 3.02 -2.43 -20.52
N ASN A 100 4.06 -3.24 -20.69
CA ASN A 100 4.30 -4.15 -21.82
C ASN A 100 5.28 -5.26 -21.42
N ASP A 101 5.42 -6.27 -22.28
CA ASP A 101 6.28 -7.46 -22.08
C ASP A 101 7.77 -7.15 -21.88
N LYS A 102 8.25 -6.00 -22.35
CA LYS A 102 9.65 -5.56 -22.22
C LYS A 102 9.91 -4.73 -20.96
N PHE A 103 8.89 -4.37 -20.20
CA PHE A 103 9.05 -3.51 -19.04
C PHE A 103 9.45 -4.34 -17.81
N SER A 104 10.69 -4.14 -17.35
CA SER A 104 11.16 -4.62 -16.05
C SER A 104 10.80 -3.60 -14.97
N TYR A 105 9.88 -3.95 -14.06
CA TYR A 105 9.55 -3.10 -12.92
C TYR A 105 10.66 -3.09 -11.86
N ILE A 106 11.59 -4.06 -11.88
CA ILE A 106 12.78 -4.02 -11.02
C ILE A 106 13.69 -2.86 -11.43
N ASP A 107 13.92 -2.71 -12.74
CA ASP A 107 14.87 -1.73 -13.26
C ASP A 107 14.23 -0.35 -13.47
N ASN A 108 12.93 -0.32 -13.81
CA ASN A 108 12.24 0.89 -14.26
C ASN A 108 11.00 1.25 -13.43
N GLY A 109 10.65 0.44 -12.44
CA GLY A 109 9.48 0.69 -11.59
C GLY A 109 9.77 1.69 -10.49
N ASP A 110 8.71 2.33 -10.00
CA ASP A 110 8.74 3.22 -8.83
C ASP A 110 7.56 2.91 -7.92
N VAL A 111 7.74 3.11 -6.62
CA VAL A 111 6.62 3.33 -5.69
C VAL A 111 5.93 4.63 -6.11
N LYS A 112 4.64 4.55 -6.45
CA LYS A 112 3.90 5.70 -6.96
C LYS A 112 3.58 6.70 -5.85
N ILE A 113 4.26 7.83 -5.86
CA ILE A 113 4.04 8.94 -4.92
C ILE A 113 3.69 10.17 -5.75
N TYR A 114 2.47 10.71 -5.57
CA TYR A 114 2.04 11.90 -6.29
C TYR A 114 2.79 13.13 -5.81
N LYS A 115 3.34 13.92 -6.74
CA LYS A 115 3.87 15.24 -6.42
C LYS A 115 2.73 16.24 -6.33
N LYS A 116 2.39 16.64 -5.11
CA LYS A 116 1.37 17.65 -4.79
C LYS A 116 2.02 18.98 -4.44
N THR A 117 3.21 18.95 -3.84
CA THR A 117 3.96 20.15 -3.43
C THR A 117 5.35 20.16 -4.08
N ASN A 118 6.24 21.04 -3.59
CA ASN A 118 7.63 21.11 -4.04
C ASN A 118 8.61 20.38 -3.10
N LYS A 119 8.12 19.78 -2.01
CA LYS A 119 8.94 19.02 -1.07
C LYS A 119 8.41 17.60 -0.97
N PHE A 120 9.32 16.64 -1.08
CA PHE A 120 8.97 15.22 -1.06
C PHE A 120 8.38 14.81 0.30
N GLU A 121 8.94 15.32 1.39
CA GLU A 121 8.57 15.01 2.77
C GLU A 121 7.13 15.41 3.10
N ASP A 122 6.65 16.48 2.47
CA ASP A 122 5.29 17.04 2.63
C ASP A 122 4.24 16.20 1.88
N ASP A 123 4.66 15.48 0.83
CA ASP A 123 3.80 14.65 0.00
C ASP A 123 3.70 13.19 0.49
N ILE A 124 4.48 12.82 1.52
CA ILE A 124 4.39 11.52 2.19
C ILE A 124 3.70 11.64 3.54
N TYR A 125 2.46 11.15 3.60
CA TYR A 125 1.65 11.10 4.82
C TYR A 125 1.55 9.72 5.47
N TRP A 126 2.18 8.71 4.86
CA TRP A 126 2.23 7.32 5.32
C TRP A 126 3.54 7.01 6.03
N ASP A 127 3.54 5.97 6.87
CA ASP A 127 4.75 5.48 7.53
C ASP A 127 5.43 4.41 6.67
N PHE A 128 4.64 3.63 5.92
CA PHE A 128 5.11 2.66 4.93
C PHE A 128 4.36 2.78 3.61
N GLY A 129 5.10 2.74 2.51
CA GLY A 129 4.57 2.71 1.15
C GLY A 129 4.77 1.33 0.55
N ILE A 130 3.72 0.77 -0.04
CA ILE A 130 3.72 -0.55 -0.67
C ILE A 130 3.35 -0.39 -2.14
N GLN A 131 4.16 -0.96 -3.01
CA GLN A 131 3.87 -1.08 -4.44
C GLN A 131 3.72 -2.56 -4.83
N ILE A 132 2.55 -2.89 -5.36
CA ILE A 132 2.22 -4.21 -5.88
C ILE A 132 2.29 -4.16 -7.41
N TYR A 133 3.05 -5.07 -8.02
CA TYR A 133 3.09 -5.28 -9.46
C TYR A 133 2.42 -6.59 -9.82
N PHE A 134 1.32 -6.50 -10.56
CA PHE A 134 0.66 -7.65 -11.16
C PHE A 134 1.41 -8.12 -12.38
N ASN A 135 1.74 -9.40 -12.45
CA ASN A 135 2.47 -10.04 -13.54
C ASN A 135 1.55 -10.29 -14.76
N LYS A 136 0.90 -9.22 -15.22
CA LYS A 136 0.02 -9.16 -16.40
C LYS A 136 0.23 -7.82 -17.12
N CYS A 137 0.28 -7.88 -18.45
CA CYS A 137 0.38 -6.69 -19.28
C CYS A 137 -0.95 -5.91 -19.29
N ARG A 138 -0.87 -4.58 -19.21
CA ARG A 138 -2.01 -3.68 -19.07
C ARG A 138 -3.04 -3.83 -20.19
N LYS A 139 -2.59 -3.85 -21.45
CA LYS A 139 -3.50 -3.85 -22.61
C LYS A 139 -4.26 -5.19 -22.75
N PRO A 140 -3.59 -6.36 -22.81
CA PRO A 140 -4.30 -7.64 -22.89
C PRO A 140 -5.20 -7.89 -21.68
N TRP A 141 -4.78 -7.48 -20.48
CA TRP A 141 -5.61 -7.60 -19.29
C TRP A 141 -6.91 -6.79 -19.41
N GLY A 142 -6.81 -5.53 -19.83
CA GLY A 142 -7.98 -4.67 -20.04
C GLY A 142 -8.96 -5.25 -21.06
N GLU A 143 -8.46 -5.81 -22.16
CA GLU A 143 -9.28 -6.48 -23.18
C GLU A 143 -10.00 -7.71 -22.61
N CYS A 144 -9.33 -8.53 -21.79
CA CYS A 144 -9.99 -9.66 -21.12
C CYS A 144 -11.12 -9.21 -20.18
N VAL A 145 -10.89 -8.18 -19.36
CA VAL A 145 -11.93 -7.67 -18.44
C VAL A 145 -13.11 -7.11 -19.23
N GLN A 146 -12.84 -6.31 -20.27
CA GLN A 146 -13.87 -5.73 -21.12
C GLN A 146 -14.74 -6.81 -21.78
N ASN A 147 -14.11 -7.82 -22.37
CA ASN A 147 -14.83 -8.93 -23.02
C ASN A 147 -15.76 -9.70 -22.08
N ILE A 148 -15.38 -9.88 -20.81
CA ILE A 148 -16.23 -10.56 -19.81
C ILE A 148 -17.42 -9.68 -19.44
N CYS A 149 -17.18 -8.38 -19.21
CA CYS A 149 -18.20 -7.42 -18.87
C CYS A 149 -19.23 -7.20 -20.00
N GLU A 150 -18.81 -7.21 -21.26
CA GLU A 150 -19.74 -7.04 -22.39
C GLU A 150 -20.68 -8.25 -22.60
N LYS A 151 -20.28 -9.45 -22.17
CA LYS A 151 -21.04 -10.70 -22.38
C LYS A 151 -22.11 -11.00 -21.32
N ASN A 152 -22.32 -10.10 -20.36
CA ASN A 152 -23.24 -10.30 -19.23
C ASN A 152 -22.96 -11.53 -18.31
N GLN A 153 -21.76 -12.11 -18.38
CA GLN A 153 -21.34 -13.30 -17.60
C GLN A 153 -20.46 -12.92 -16.39
N HIS A 154 -20.91 -11.93 -15.63
CA HIS A 154 -20.00 -11.05 -14.91
C HIS A 154 -19.18 -11.71 -13.79
N GLN A 155 -19.80 -12.38 -12.83
CA GLN A 155 -19.12 -12.56 -11.54
C GLN A 155 -18.17 -13.77 -11.48
N GLU A 156 -18.61 -14.94 -11.94
CA GLU A 156 -17.78 -16.16 -11.89
C GLU A 156 -16.63 -16.14 -12.92
N GLU A 157 -16.83 -15.50 -14.09
CA GLU A 157 -15.75 -15.32 -15.06
C GLU A 157 -14.71 -14.30 -14.58
N LEU A 158 -15.15 -13.20 -13.97
CA LEU A 158 -14.22 -12.25 -13.32
C LEU A 158 -13.47 -12.93 -12.18
N LEU A 159 -14.14 -13.73 -11.34
CA LEU A 159 -13.47 -14.51 -10.30
C LEU A 159 -12.36 -15.39 -10.87
N LYS A 160 -12.66 -16.13 -11.94
CA LYS A 160 -11.70 -16.97 -12.65
C LYS A 160 -10.57 -16.18 -13.31
N LEU A 161 -10.84 -14.97 -13.79
CA LEU A 161 -9.81 -14.09 -14.37
C LEU A 161 -8.87 -13.58 -13.26
N TYR A 162 -9.42 -13.03 -12.18
CA TYR A 162 -8.64 -12.48 -11.07
C TYR A 162 -7.86 -13.54 -10.29
N SER A 163 -8.31 -14.80 -10.26
CA SER A 163 -7.55 -15.90 -9.64
C SER A 163 -6.24 -16.23 -10.38
N GLN A 164 -6.09 -15.77 -11.62
CA GLN A 164 -4.85 -15.90 -12.39
C GLN A 164 -3.86 -14.76 -12.14
N LEU A 165 -4.21 -13.76 -11.32
CA LEU A 165 -3.29 -12.69 -10.96
C LEU A 165 -2.21 -13.22 -10.02
N LYS A 166 -1.00 -13.28 -10.57
CA LYS A 166 0.23 -13.41 -9.80
C LYS A 166 0.85 -12.02 -9.63
N PHE A 167 1.50 -11.78 -8.50
CA PHE A 167 2.10 -10.48 -8.24
C PHE A 167 3.32 -10.55 -7.34
N ASP A 168 4.09 -9.47 -7.39
CA ASP A 168 5.22 -9.21 -6.52
C ASP A 168 4.96 -7.92 -5.73
N VAL A 169 5.54 -7.85 -4.53
CA VAL A 169 5.26 -6.81 -3.54
C VAL A 169 6.57 -6.20 -3.11
N PHE A 170 6.60 -4.86 -3.08
CA PHE A 170 7.73 -4.08 -2.65
C PHE A 170 7.28 -3.07 -1.61
N TRP A 171 8.08 -2.86 -0.56
CA TRP A 171 7.77 -1.88 0.46
C TRP A 171 8.96 -0.99 0.79
N ILE A 172 8.66 0.21 1.29
CA ILE A 172 9.65 1.16 1.75
C ILE A 172 9.11 1.94 2.95
N SER A 173 9.95 2.18 3.96
CA SER A 173 9.60 3.08 5.06
C SER A 173 9.67 4.53 4.59
N ARG A 174 8.91 5.43 5.24
CA ARG A 174 8.94 6.87 4.96
C ARG A 174 10.35 7.43 4.97
N GLN A 175 11.14 7.10 5.99
CA GLN A 175 12.50 7.59 6.14
C GLN A 175 13.39 7.16 4.97
N ASN A 176 13.32 5.88 4.57
CA ASN A 176 14.11 5.37 3.45
C ASN A 176 13.66 5.99 2.13
N ALA A 177 12.35 6.21 1.93
CA ALA A 177 11.84 6.90 0.75
C ALA A 177 12.40 8.32 0.66
N ILE A 178 12.46 9.05 1.77
CA ILE A 178 13.03 10.41 1.84
C ILE A 178 14.52 10.38 1.50
N CYS A 179 15.29 9.47 2.11
CA CYS A 179 16.71 9.32 1.82
C CYS A 179 16.97 9.00 0.34
N VAL A 180 16.20 8.07 -0.24
CA VAL A 180 16.31 7.71 -1.67
C VAL A 180 16.00 8.92 -2.55
N ASN A 181 14.88 9.61 -2.33
CA ASN A 181 14.51 10.74 -3.18
C ASN A 181 15.55 11.88 -3.10
N ASN A 182 16.03 12.20 -1.90
CA ASN A 182 17.06 13.23 -1.70
C ASN A 182 18.40 12.87 -2.38
N SER A 183 18.71 11.58 -2.54
CA SER A 183 19.91 11.12 -3.26
C SER A 183 19.85 11.29 -4.79
N LEU A 184 18.66 11.50 -5.37
CA LEU A 184 18.46 11.58 -6.82
C LEU A 184 18.78 12.95 -7.43
N GLY A 185 19.01 13.98 -6.60
CA GLY A 185 19.35 15.32 -7.07
C GLY A 185 18.30 15.91 -8.02
N SER A 186 18.69 16.27 -9.24
CA SER A 186 17.78 16.86 -10.24
C SER A 186 16.78 15.87 -10.84
N GLU A 187 16.97 14.57 -10.65
CA GLU A 187 16.12 13.52 -11.25
C GLU A 187 14.97 13.08 -10.35
N GLN A 188 14.58 13.88 -9.36
CA GLN A 188 13.62 13.50 -8.32
C GLN A 188 12.20 13.21 -8.79
N THR A 189 11.86 13.49 -10.05
CA THR A 189 10.48 13.40 -10.54
C THR A 189 10.38 12.74 -11.91
N TRP A 190 9.21 12.21 -12.20
CA TRP A 190 8.80 11.78 -13.54
C TRP A 190 7.32 12.11 -13.75
N SER A 191 6.92 12.22 -15.02
CA SER A 191 5.56 12.60 -15.38
C SER A 191 4.94 11.57 -16.30
N TYR A 192 3.65 11.33 -16.13
CA TYR A 192 2.85 10.51 -17.04
C TYR A 192 1.44 11.08 -17.15
N ALA A 193 0.99 11.29 -18.39
CA ALA A 193 -0.22 12.06 -18.69
C ALA A 193 -0.15 13.44 -18.00
N TYR A 194 -1.17 13.81 -17.23
CA TYR A 194 -1.29 15.10 -16.54
C TYR A 194 -0.81 15.05 -15.07
N LYS A 195 -0.13 13.96 -14.66
CA LYS A 195 0.32 13.78 -13.28
C LYS A 195 1.83 13.72 -13.20
N THR A 196 2.37 14.37 -12.18
CA THR A 196 3.78 14.30 -11.79
C THR A 196 3.91 13.45 -10.55
N PHE A 197 4.96 12.64 -10.53
CA PHE A 197 5.28 11.72 -9.46
C PHE A 197 6.69 11.99 -8.97
N TRP A 198 6.92 11.73 -7.69
CA TRP A 198 8.27 11.62 -7.17
C TRP A 198 8.87 10.26 -7.55
N LYS A 199 10.16 10.24 -7.92
CA LYS A 199 10.91 9.01 -8.12
C LYS A 199 11.16 8.33 -6.77
N CYS A 200 10.90 7.04 -6.74
CA CYS A 200 11.16 6.14 -5.61
C CYS A 200 11.38 4.73 -6.20
N PRO A 201 12.59 4.45 -6.74
CA PRO A 201 12.81 3.28 -7.57
C PRO A 201 12.58 1.95 -6.83
N ILE A 202 11.99 0.97 -7.51
CA ILE A 202 11.69 -0.34 -6.90
C ILE A 202 12.95 -1.09 -6.47
N ARG A 203 14.06 -0.91 -7.17
CA ARG A 203 15.37 -1.47 -6.78
C ARG A 203 15.86 -1.03 -5.39
N THR A 204 15.36 0.09 -4.85
CA THR A 204 15.71 0.56 -3.49
C THR A 204 14.69 0.11 -2.44
N CYS A 205 13.63 -0.57 -2.87
CA CYS A 205 12.57 -1.06 -2.01
C CYS A 205 12.86 -2.50 -1.58
N ASN A 206 12.28 -2.90 -0.47
CA ASN A 206 12.43 -4.24 0.06
C ASN A 206 11.39 -5.18 -0.57
N PRO A 207 11.81 -6.31 -1.18
CA PRO A 207 10.89 -7.26 -1.82
C PRO A 207 10.24 -8.26 -0.85
N SER A 208 10.71 -8.33 0.40
CA SER A 208 10.27 -9.30 1.41
C SER A 208 9.21 -8.69 2.32
N PHE A 209 7.97 -9.14 2.18
CA PHE A 209 6.90 -8.71 3.09
C PHE A 209 7.14 -9.19 4.53
N TYR A 210 7.84 -10.31 4.73
CA TYR A 210 8.23 -10.75 6.07
C TYR A 210 9.15 -9.73 6.76
N GLU A 211 10.06 -9.09 6.02
CA GLU A 211 10.90 -8.04 6.57
C GLU A 211 10.11 -6.77 6.93
N LEU A 212 8.97 -6.51 6.29
CA LEU A 212 8.04 -5.46 6.74
C LEU A 212 7.49 -5.79 8.13
N ILE A 213 7.08 -7.05 8.37
CA ILE A 213 6.57 -7.50 9.66
C ILE A 213 7.61 -7.31 10.76
N ILE A 214 8.85 -7.75 10.52
CA ILE A 214 9.96 -7.57 11.46
C ILE A 214 10.22 -6.08 11.71
N CYS A 215 10.31 -5.26 10.65
CA CYS A 215 10.51 -3.82 10.79
C CYS A 215 9.38 -3.14 11.59
N LEU A 216 8.13 -3.54 11.40
CA LEU A 216 6.99 -3.06 12.18
C LEU A 216 7.15 -3.40 13.67
N LEU A 217 7.48 -4.65 13.98
CA LEU A 217 7.69 -5.09 15.36
C LEU A 217 8.87 -4.38 16.03
N ASP A 218 9.99 -4.24 15.32
CA ASP A 218 11.17 -3.53 15.81
C ASP A 218 10.84 -2.06 16.10
N ASN A 219 10.08 -1.40 15.22
CA ASN A 219 9.66 -0.02 15.46
C ASN A 219 8.76 0.11 16.69
N ILE A 220 7.85 -0.85 16.93
CA ILE A 220 6.99 -0.88 18.11
C ILE A 220 7.83 -1.08 19.37
N ILE A 221 8.72 -2.07 19.37
CA ILE A 221 9.61 -2.38 20.51
C ILE A 221 10.48 -1.16 20.84
N ASN A 222 11.11 -0.57 19.83
CA ASN A 222 11.97 0.58 20.01
C ASN A 222 11.21 1.79 20.54
N ALA A 223 10.02 2.09 20.02
CA ALA A 223 9.20 3.20 20.50
C ALA A 223 8.82 3.02 21.99
N GLN A 224 8.34 1.84 22.36
CA GLN A 224 7.97 1.54 23.75
C GLN A 224 9.17 1.56 24.70
N TYR A 225 10.32 1.05 24.25
CA TYR A 225 11.55 1.10 25.02
C TYR A 225 11.99 2.53 25.31
N GLN A 226 11.94 3.43 24.30
CA GLN A 226 12.28 4.85 24.51
C GLN A 226 11.32 5.54 25.48
N GLU A 227 10.03 5.27 25.40
CA GLU A 227 9.04 5.81 26.35
C GLU A 227 9.34 5.37 27.80
N ILE A 228 9.67 4.08 28.00
CA ILE A 228 10.06 3.54 29.30
C ILE A 228 11.34 4.20 29.83
N LEU A 229 12.34 4.41 28.97
CA LEU A 229 13.58 5.10 29.34
C LEU A 229 13.33 6.55 29.79
N ILE A 230 12.49 7.29 29.05
CA ILE A 230 12.11 8.66 29.41
C ILE A 230 11.45 8.68 30.79
N LEU A 231 10.50 7.77 31.04
CA LEU A 231 9.82 7.66 32.33
C LEU A 231 10.80 7.31 33.47
N LYS A 232 11.71 6.35 33.24
CA LYS A 232 12.73 5.95 34.22
C LYS A 232 13.64 7.12 34.59
N ASN A 233 14.08 7.89 33.60
CA ASN A 233 14.91 9.08 33.82
C ASN A 233 14.15 10.13 34.62
N TYR A 234 12.89 10.41 34.26
CA TYR A 234 12.03 11.35 34.98
C TYR A 234 11.85 10.98 36.47
N ILE A 235 11.63 9.70 36.76
CA ILE A 235 11.52 9.21 38.16
C ILE A 235 12.85 9.40 38.90
N SER A 236 13.97 9.08 38.26
CA SER A 236 15.31 9.16 38.86
C SER A 236 15.71 10.60 39.19
N THR A 237 15.45 11.55 38.29
CA THR A 237 15.77 12.96 38.51
C THR A 237 14.93 13.61 39.61
N ASN A 238 13.65 13.25 39.70
CA ASN A 238 12.75 13.82 40.71
C ASN A 238 12.94 13.24 42.11
N ASN A 239 13.45 12.02 42.22
CA ASN A 239 13.78 11.41 43.52
C ASN A 239 15.09 11.94 44.11
N ASN A 240 16.02 12.45 43.28
CA ASN A 240 17.26 13.08 43.74
C ASN A 240 17.12 14.57 44.12
N ALA A 241 15.94 15.15 43.90
CA ALA A 241 15.62 16.55 44.23
C ALA A 241 14.88 16.71 45.57
N LYS A 242 14.72 15.62 46.33
CA LYS A 242 14.23 15.58 47.71
C LYS A 242 15.35 15.18 48.65
#